data_AF-A0A2M6ZWR4-F1
#
_entry.id   AF-A0A2M6ZWR4-F1
#
_cell.length_a   1.000
_cell.length_b   1.000
_cell.length_c   1.000
_cell.angle_alpha   90.00
_cell.angle_beta   90.00
_cell.angle_gamma   90.00
#
_symmetry.space_group_name_H-M   'P 1'
#
loop_
_entity.id
_entity.type
_entity.pdbx_description
1 polymer ?
#
loop_
_entity_poly.entity_id
_entity_poly.type
_entity_poly.pdbx_seq_one_letter_code
_entity_poly.pdbx_strand_id
1 'polypeptide(L)'
;MSEYEISLDRIANQPVSEGIHLLKITAGNEGEGAKGPYWKFDTVCLTPGEDSKSPKPLYISLAPQSRWKLEIFLDAVGAPATGAATVNKFVGRQFRGQIIHEVYEGRTQAVIGEMFPKSAADSAQHMPVIKKTAAVVKRTAPASVPSKAVSKGLPADATGEGYEPPF
;
A
#
# COMPACT_ATOMS: atom_id res chain seq x y z
N MET A 1 -2.81 43.06 -9.68
CA MET A 1 -3.83 42.01 -9.48
C MET A 1 -3.53 40.92 -10.48
N SER A 2 -3.28 39.69 -10.03
CA SER A 2 -3.10 38.56 -10.95
C SER A 2 -4.49 38.05 -11.31
N GLU A 3 -4.86 38.15 -12.59
CA GLU A 3 -6.05 37.47 -13.10
C GLU A 3 -5.76 35.98 -13.20
N TYR A 4 -6.66 35.16 -12.65
CA TYR A 4 -6.57 33.71 -12.75
C TYR A 4 -7.33 33.27 -13.99
N GLU A 5 -6.61 32.79 -14.99
CA GLU A 5 -7.19 32.12 -16.16
C GLU A 5 -7.50 30.66 -15.79
N ILE A 6 -8.74 30.21 -16.03
CA ILE A 6 -9.15 28.83 -15.85
C ILE A 6 -9.52 28.22 -17.20
N SER A 7 -9.14 26.95 -17.44
CA SER A 7 -9.69 26.20 -18.57
C SER A 7 -11.16 25.86 -18.30
N LEU A 8 -12.00 26.05 -19.32
CA LEU A 8 -13.42 25.68 -19.31
C LEU A 8 -13.66 24.23 -19.75
N ASP A 9 -12.60 23.50 -20.12
CA ASP A 9 -12.70 22.11 -20.54
C ASP A 9 -13.35 21.28 -19.42
N ARG A 10 -14.39 20.52 -19.76
CA ARG A 10 -15.11 19.66 -18.81
C ARG A 10 -14.32 18.36 -18.57
N ILE A 11 -13.07 18.48 -18.14
CA ILE A 11 -12.15 17.35 -17.86
C ILE A 11 -12.38 16.71 -16.48
N ALA A 12 -13.26 17.28 -15.66
CA ALA A 12 -13.54 16.81 -14.30
C ALA A 12 -14.12 15.38 -14.22
N ASN A 13 -14.51 14.77 -15.34
CA ASN A 13 -15.32 13.55 -15.37
C ASN A 13 -14.72 12.36 -16.13
N GLN A 14 -13.45 12.40 -16.50
CA GLN A 14 -12.77 11.20 -17.00
C GLN A 14 -11.75 10.74 -15.95
N PRO A 15 -12.20 10.07 -14.87
CA PRO A 15 -11.27 9.40 -13.98
C PRO A 15 -10.42 8.44 -14.83
N VAL A 16 -9.12 8.41 -14.55
CA VAL A 16 -8.21 7.40 -15.10
C VAL A 16 -8.84 6.03 -14.84
N SER A 17 -8.86 5.14 -15.82
CA SER A 17 -9.39 3.78 -15.62
C SER A 17 -8.75 3.09 -14.41
N GLU A 18 -9.50 2.19 -13.78
CA GLU A 18 -8.94 1.35 -12.73
C GLU A 18 -7.95 0.35 -13.33
N GLY A 19 -6.90 0.02 -12.58
CA GLY A 19 -5.86 -0.91 -13.01
C GLY A 19 -4.46 -0.39 -12.75
N ILE A 20 -3.46 -1.07 -13.31
CA ILE A 20 -2.05 -0.70 -13.13
C ILE A 20 -1.61 0.20 -14.29
N HIS A 21 -1.27 1.44 -13.96
CA HIS A 21 -0.83 2.44 -14.93
C HIS A 21 0.62 2.83 -14.70
N LEU A 22 1.31 3.18 -15.78
CA LEU A 22 2.60 3.87 -15.69
C LEU A 22 2.35 5.35 -15.38
N LEU A 23 2.90 5.82 -14.27
CA LEU A 23 2.76 7.20 -13.78
C LEU A 23 4.11 7.91 -13.82
N LYS A 24 4.07 9.23 -14.07
CA LYS A 24 5.23 10.12 -13.97
C LYS A 24 4.94 11.23 -12.97
N ILE A 25 5.89 11.49 -12.08
CA ILE A 25 5.83 12.62 -11.15
C ILE A 25 6.14 13.90 -11.92
N THR A 26 5.22 14.86 -11.93
CA THR A 26 5.36 16.14 -12.65
C THR A 26 5.71 17.28 -11.73
N ALA A 27 5.20 17.27 -10.50
CA ALA A 27 5.51 18.25 -9.47
C ALA A 27 5.51 17.59 -8.08
N GLY A 28 6.20 18.23 -7.15
CA GLY A 28 6.31 17.79 -5.77
C GLY A 28 6.35 18.99 -4.84
N ASN A 29 5.55 18.94 -3.77
CA ASN A 29 5.46 19.99 -2.76
C ASN A 29 5.57 19.37 -1.37
N GLU A 30 6.12 20.13 -0.44
CA GLU A 30 6.14 19.77 0.97
C GLU A 30 5.00 20.48 1.70
N GLY A 31 4.43 19.85 2.71
CA GLY A 31 3.38 20.43 3.53
C GLY A 31 3.37 19.87 4.93
N GLU A 32 2.70 20.57 5.82
CA GLU A 32 2.48 20.14 7.20
C GLU A 32 1.01 19.80 7.39
N GLY A 33 0.72 18.55 7.76
CA GLY A 33 -0.63 18.07 8.01
C GLY A 33 -0.91 17.92 9.50
N ALA A 34 -2.17 17.69 9.86
CA ALA A 34 -2.57 17.48 11.26
C ALA A 34 -1.83 16.31 11.96
N LYS A 35 -1.30 15.36 11.18
CA LYS A 35 -0.58 14.17 11.68
C LYS A 35 0.94 14.25 11.44
N GLY A 36 1.46 15.41 11.05
CA GLY A 36 2.87 15.66 10.76
C GLY A 36 3.16 16.02 9.30
N PRO A 37 4.45 16.16 8.94
CA PRO A 37 4.88 16.57 7.61
C PRO A 37 4.57 15.52 6.56
N TYR A 38 4.34 15.97 5.32
CA TYR A 38 4.09 15.11 4.17
C TYR A 38 4.68 15.68 2.88
N TRP A 39 4.95 14.78 1.94
CA TRP A 39 5.17 15.11 0.54
C TRP A 39 3.88 14.93 -0.25
N LYS A 40 3.57 15.90 -1.10
CA LYS A 40 2.49 15.85 -2.08
C LYS A 40 3.09 15.81 -3.48
N PHE A 41 2.74 14.80 -4.26
CA PHE A 41 3.18 14.66 -5.64
C PHE A 41 1.99 14.78 -6.59
N ASP A 42 2.17 15.59 -7.63
CA ASP A 42 1.28 15.59 -8.78
C ASP A 42 1.85 14.60 -9.81
N THR A 43 0.97 13.76 -10.35
CA THR A 43 1.34 12.68 -11.26
C THR A 43 0.46 12.68 -12.50
N VAL A 44 1.05 12.32 -13.64
CA VAL A 44 0.33 12.10 -14.90
C VAL A 44 0.47 10.67 -15.36
N CYS A 45 -0.59 10.13 -15.96
CA CYS A 45 -0.54 8.82 -16.61
C CYS A 45 0.22 8.92 -17.94
N LEU A 46 1.05 7.92 -18.18
CA LEU A 46 1.78 7.68 -19.44
C LEU A 46 1.29 6.39 -20.15
N THR A 47 0.16 5.85 -19.70
CA THR A 47 -0.40 4.63 -20.29
C THR A 47 -1.17 5.03 -21.55
N PRO A 48 -0.95 4.35 -22.70
CA PRO A 48 -1.62 4.70 -23.95
C PRO A 48 -3.14 4.78 -23.77
N GLY A 49 -3.73 5.92 -24.15
CA GLY A 49 -5.18 6.17 -24.05
C GLY A 49 -5.64 6.80 -22.72
N GLU A 50 -4.77 6.85 -21.72
CA GLU A 50 -4.96 7.64 -20.48
C GLU A 50 -3.93 8.79 -20.39
N ASP A 51 -3.21 9.05 -21.48
CA ASP A 51 -2.12 10.01 -21.54
C ASP A 51 -2.58 11.40 -21.08
N SER A 52 -1.80 12.03 -20.21
CA SER A 52 -2.06 13.36 -19.63
C SER A 52 -3.25 13.44 -18.65
N LYS A 53 -3.95 12.33 -18.38
CA LYS A 53 -4.90 12.30 -17.26
C LYS A 53 -4.15 12.13 -15.94
N SER A 54 -4.60 12.87 -14.93
CA SER A 54 -3.98 12.88 -13.61
C SER A 54 -4.91 12.25 -12.60
N PRO A 55 -4.50 11.18 -11.88
CA PRO A 55 -5.23 10.76 -10.70
C PRO A 55 -5.13 11.84 -9.61
N LYS A 56 -5.83 11.63 -8.50
CA LYS A 56 -5.73 12.46 -7.31
C LYS A 56 -4.26 12.58 -6.87
N PRO A 57 -3.81 13.76 -6.39
CA PRO A 57 -2.44 13.94 -5.92
C PRO A 57 -2.05 12.88 -4.89
N LEU A 58 -0.84 12.36 -5.01
CA LEU A 58 -0.28 11.36 -4.12
C LEU A 58 0.25 12.04 -2.85
N TYR A 59 -0.24 11.62 -1.70
CA TYR A 59 0.25 12.09 -0.39
C TYR A 59 1.06 10.99 0.30
N ILE A 60 2.30 11.32 0.65
CA ILE A 60 3.23 10.47 1.39
C ILE A 60 3.55 11.15 2.72
N SER A 61 2.98 10.65 3.82
CA SER A 61 3.28 11.16 5.16
C SER A 61 4.70 10.76 5.57
N LEU A 62 5.45 11.70 6.13
CA LEU A 62 6.81 11.50 6.65
C LEU A 62 6.83 11.13 8.13
N ALA A 63 5.65 11.04 8.75
CA ALA A 63 5.53 10.67 10.14
C ALA A 63 5.87 9.18 10.36
N PRO A 64 6.47 8.79 11.50
CA PRO A 64 6.98 7.44 11.73
C PRO A 64 5.94 6.32 11.51
N GLN A 65 4.68 6.56 11.89
CA GLN A 65 3.58 5.60 11.75
C GLN A 65 3.23 5.27 10.29
N SER A 66 3.59 6.16 9.35
CA SER A 66 3.33 6.00 7.91
C SER A 66 4.58 5.55 7.15
N ARG A 67 5.66 5.20 7.86
CA ARG A 67 6.96 4.91 7.26
C ARG A 67 6.91 3.80 6.20
N TRP A 68 6.08 2.78 6.43
CA TRP A 68 5.88 1.68 5.48
C TRP A 68 5.45 2.17 4.09
N LYS A 69 4.56 3.17 4.01
CA LYS A 69 4.09 3.72 2.73
C LYS A 69 5.16 4.53 2.02
N LEU A 70 5.97 5.25 2.79
CA LEU A 70 7.15 5.94 2.28
C LEU A 70 8.18 4.94 1.74
N GLU A 71 8.40 3.80 2.38
CA GLU A 71 9.31 2.76 1.89
C GLU A 71 8.83 2.14 0.58
N ILE A 72 7.53 1.81 0.48
CA ILE A 72 6.93 1.34 -0.79
C ILE A 72 7.11 2.39 -1.89
N PHE A 73 6.89 3.67 -1.58
CA PHE A 73 7.09 4.74 -2.54
C PHE A 73 8.56 4.83 -3.01
N LEU A 74 9.51 4.81 -2.06
CA LEU A 74 10.94 4.90 -2.35
C LEU A 74 11.41 3.73 -3.22
N ASP A 75 10.91 2.52 -2.96
CA ASP A 75 11.17 1.34 -3.79
C ASP A 75 10.56 1.50 -5.20
N ALA A 76 9.30 1.93 -5.28
CA ALA A 76 8.60 2.11 -6.55
C ALA A 76 9.26 3.13 -7.49
N VAL A 77 9.86 4.19 -6.94
CA VAL A 77 10.59 5.22 -7.74
C VAL A 77 12.07 4.89 -7.95
N GLY A 78 12.57 3.77 -7.39
CA GLY A 78 13.98 3.36 -7.48
C GLY A 78 14.92 4.33 -6.75
N ALA A 79 14.55 4.75 -5.54
CA ALA A 79 15.39 5.57 -4.69
C ALA A 79 16.55 4.75 -4.10
N PRO A 80 17.73 5.36 -3.83
CA PRO A 80 18.82 4.67 -3.17
C PRO A 80 18.47 4.30 -1.72
N ALA A 81 18.94 3.14 -1.23
CA ALA A 81 18.69 2.68 0.15
C ALA A 81 19.20 3.62 1.24
N THR A 82 20.22 4.42 0.96
CA THR A 82 20.88 5.26 1.96
C THR A 82 21.07 6.68 1.46
N GLY A 83 20.95 7.64 2.36
CA GLY A 83 21.15 9.06 2.09
C GLY A 83 19.96 9.91 2.52
N ALA A 84 19.99 11.18 2.12
CA ALA A 84 18.89 12.11 2.31
C ALA A 84 18.33 12.54 0.95
N ALA A 85 17.01 12.71 0.87
CA ALA A 85 16.32 13.15 -0.33
C ALA A 85 15.30 14.23 0.02
N THR A 86 15.15 15.19 -0.89
CA THR A 86 14.08 16.19 -0.87
C THR A 86 13.03 15.86 -1.92
N VAL A 87 11.83 16.43 -1.78
CA VAL A 87 10.71 16.17 -2.70
C VAL A 87 11.08 16.33 -4.18
N ASN A 88 11.91 17.33 -4.49
CA ASN A 88 12.33 17.66 -5.86
C ASN A 88 13.18 16.58 -6.54
N LYS A 89 13.84 15.69 -5.77
CA LYS A 89 14.66 14.60 -6.34
C LYS A 89 13.82 13.53 -7.03
N PHE A 90 12.53 13.49 -6.75
CA PHE A 90 11.60 12.51 -7.30
C PHE A 90 10.83 13.04 -8.52
N VAL A 91 10.87 14.35 -8.78
CA VAL A 91 10.23 14.93 -9.96
C VAL A 91 10.84 14.36 -11.24
N GLY A 92 10.00 13.93 -12.17
CA GLY A 92 10.39 13.26 -13.42
C GLY A 92 10.56 11.75 -13.30
N ARG A 93 10.62 11.18 -12.08
CA ARG A 93 10.66 9.72 -11.88
C ARG A 93 9.34 9.10 -12.34
N GLN A 94 9.43 7.84 -12.72
CA GLN A 94 8.31 7.05 -13.18
C GLN A 94 8.19 5.79 -12.33
N PHE A 95 6.96 5.41 -12.05
CA PHE A 95 6.63 4.20 -11.30
C PHE A 95 5.30 3.65 -11.80
N ARG A 96 4.98 2.42 -11.46
CA ARG A 96 3.68 1.83 -11.75
C ARG A 96 2.77 2.03 -10.55
N GLY A 97 1.57 2.54 -10.74
CA GLY A 97 0.59 2.72 -9.68
C GLY A 97 -0.69 1.96 -10.00
N GLN A 98 -1.27 1.30 -8.99
CA GLN A 98 -2.63 0.81 -9.08
C GLN A 98 -3.58 1.99 -8.87
N ILE A 99 -4.40 2.27 -9.87
CA ILE A 99 -5.50 3.21 -9.78
C ILE A 99 -6.74 2.47 -9.30
N ILE A 100 -7.33 2.99 -8.24
CA ILE A 100 -8.60 2.55 -7.67
C ILE A 100 -9.59 3.72 -7.68
N HIS A 101 -10.87 3.44 -7.84
CA HIS A 101 -11.90 4.46 -7.75
C HIS A 101 -12.49 4.48 -6.36
N GLU A 102 -12.34 5.61 -5.68
CA GLU A 102 -12.97 5.85 -4.37
C GLU A 102 -14.08 6.89 -4.50
N VAL A 103 -15.18 6.67 -3.79
CA VAL A 103 -16.27 7.65 -3.71
C VAL A 103 -15.97 8.60 -2.55
N TYR A 104 -15.71 9.86 -2.88
CA TYR A 104 -15.51 10.93 -1.92
C TYR A 104 -16.55 12.02 -2.15
N GLU A 105 -17.34 12.35 -1.12
CA GLU A 105 -18.44 13.34 -1.19
C GLU A 105 -19.40 13.10 -2.38
N GLY A 106 -19.71 11.82 -2.66
CA GLY A 106 -20.60 11.42 -3.75
C GLY A 106 -19.98 11.49 -5.15
N ARG A 107 -18.66 11.74 -5.26
CA ARG A 107 -17.94 11.77 -6.53
C ARG A 107 -16.88 10.69 -6.59
N THR A 108 -16.86 9.95 -7.69
CA THR A 108 -15.81 8.97 -7.97
C THR A 108 -14.50 9.69 -8.28
N GLN A 109 -13.44 9.35 -7.55
CA GLN A 109 -12.09 9.89 -7.75
C GLN A 109 -11.13 8.74 -8.03
N ALA A 110 -10.28 8.89 -9.05
CA ALA A 110 -9.15 7.99 -9.28
C ALA A 110 -8.05 8.28 -8.26
N VAL A 111 -7.73 7.31 -7.41
CA VAL A 111 -6.72 7.39 -6.35
C VAL A 111 -5.64 6.35 -6.60
N ILE A 112 -4.40 6.67 -6.29
CA ILE A 112 -3.29 5.72 -6.33
C ILE A 112 -3.33 4.89 -5.04
N GLY A 113 -3.61 3.59 -5.18
CA GLY A 113 -3.59 2.60 -4.11
C GLY A 113 -2.19 2.06 -3.86
N GLU A 114 -1.85 0.94 -4.50
CA GLU A 114 -0.52 0.33 -4.44
C GLU A 114 0.46 0.94 -5.46
N MET A 115 1.76 0.89 -5.13
CA MET A 115 2.84 1.41 -5.98
C MET A 115 3.86 0.29 -6.23
N PHE A 116 4.35 0.21 -7.45
CA PHE A 116 5.28 -0.81 -7.91
C PHE A 116 6.43 -0.17 -8.69
N PRO A 117 7.62 -0.80 -8.68
CA PRO A 117 8.73 -0.40 -9.53
C PRO A 117 8.35 -0.37 -11.01
N LYS A 118 8.98 0.53 -11.77
CA LYS A 118 8.76 0.64 -13.22
C LYS A 118 9.03 -0.68 -13.95
N SER A 119 10.06 -1.41 -13.52
CA SER A 119 10.45 -2.73 -14.04
C SER A 119 10.84 -3.68 -12.91
N ALA A 120 10.64 -4.99 -13.09
CA ALA A 120 11.09 -6.01 -12.15
C ALA A 120 12.62 -6.02 -11.95
N ALA A 121 13.37 -5.52 -12.95
CA ALA A 121 14.82 -5.36 -12.84
C ALA A 121 15.22 -4.21 -11.89
N ASP A 122 14.37 -3.18 -11.76
CA ASP A 122 14.61 -2.06 -10.84
C ASP A 122 14.37 -2.50 -9.38
N SER A 123 13.47 -3.47 -9.16
CA SER A 123 13.22 -4.09 -7.85
C SER A 123 14.41 -4.90 -7.33
N ALA A 124 15.27 -5.40 -8.22
CA ALA A 124 16.36 -6.31 -7.88
C ALA A 124 17.58 -5.61 -7.27
N GLN A 125 17.64 -4.26 -7.30
CA GLN A 125 18.75 -3.51 -6.70
C GLN A 125 18.60 -3.30 -5.19
N HIS A 126 17.44 -3.63 -4.59
CA HIS A 126 17.17 -3.24 -3.20
C HIS A 126 16.53 -4.27 -2.26
N MET A 127 16.38 -5.53 -2.66
CA MET A 127 16.09 -6.57 -1.68
C MET A 127 17.38 -7.01 -0.96
N PRO A 128 17.50 -6.90 0.38
CA PRO A 128 18.51 -7.68 1.08
C PRO A 128 18.19 -9.15 0.82
N VAL A 129 19.14 -9.88 0.24
CA VAL A 129 19.06 -11.32 0.06
C VAL A 129 18.94 -11.95 1.44
N ILE A 130 17.72 -12.24 1.89
CA ILE A 130 17.47 -13.12 3.02
C ILE A 130 17.89 -14.51 2.55
N LYS A 131 19.17 -14.85 2.78
CA LYS A 131 19.67 -16.21 2.64
C LYS A 131 18.84 -17.07 3.60
N LYS A 132 17.85 -17.80 3.07
CA LYS A 132 17.16 -18.86 3.80
C LYS A 132 18.20 -19.91 4.17
N THR A 133 18.78 -19.82 5.36
CA THR A 133 19.41 -20.96 6.02
C THR A 133 18.29 -21.88 6.47
N ALA A 134 17.96 -22.86 5.62
CA ALA A 134 17.10 -23.96 6.00
C ALA A 134 17.83 -24.83 7.03
N ALA A 135 17.68 -24.50 8.32
CA ALA A 135 17.99 -25.43 9.39
C ALA A 135 16.86 -26.47 9.44
N VAL A 136 17.09 -27.62 8.81
CA VAL A 136 16.25 -28.82 8.93
C VAL A 136 16.36 -29.32 10.38
N VAL A 137 15.41 -28.93 11.21
CA VAL A 137 15.19 -29.58 12.51
C VAL A 137 14.48 -30.90 12.23
N LYS A 138 15.26 -32.00 12.26
CA LYS A 138 14.73 -33.37 12.31
C LYS A 138 13.80 -33.49 13.52
N ARG A 139 12.49 -33.55 13.29
CA ARG A 139 11.54 -34.03 14.31
C ARG A 139 11.73 -35.53 14.48
N THR A 140 12.36 -35.94 15.57
CA THR A 140 12.25 -37.29 16.10
C THR A 140 10.83 -37.49 16.62
N ALA A 141 10.16 -38.52 16.09
CA ALA A 141 8.83 -38.93 16.54
C ALA A 141 8.89 -39.44 17.99
N PRO A 142 7.94 -39.06 18.87
CA PRO A 142 7.82 -39.71 20.18
C PRO A 142 7.15 -41.08 20.04
N ALA A 143 7.75 -42.05 20.73
CA ALA A 143 7.32 -43.44 20.80
C ALA A 143 5.94 -43.62 21.46
N SER A 144 5.25 -44.65 20.97
CA SER A 144 4.03 -45.27 21.49
C SER A 144 3.97 -45.39 23.01
N VAL A 145 2.86 -44.93 23.60
CA VAL A 145 2.47 -45.21 24.99
C VAL A 145 1.54 -46.43 25.00
N PRO A 146 1.82 -47.51 25.77
CA PRO A 146 0.90 -48.62 25.88
C PRO A 146 -0.25 -48.32 26.85
N SER A 147 -1.44 -48.80 26.47
CA SER A 147 -2.69 -48.79 27.24
C SER A 147 -2.56 -49.39 28.64
N LYS A 148 -3.16 -48.74 29.63
CA LYS A 148 -3.75 -49.42 30.80
C LYS A 148 -5.04 -48.73 31.21
N ALA A 149 -6.12 -49.48 31.07
CA ALA A 149 -7.45 -49.17 31.55
C ALA A 149 -7.51 -49.26 33.08
N VAL A 150 -8.16 -48.30 33.73
CA VAL A 150 -8.90 -48.52 34.99
C VAL A 150 -10.16 -47.67 34.94
N SER A 151 -11.29 -48.36 35.07
CA SER A 151 -12.67 -47.91 35.07
C SER A 151 -13.12 -47.49 36.47
N LYS A 152 -13.94 -46.43 36.57
CA LYS A 152 -15.11 -46.35 37.47
C LYS A 152 -15.83 -44.98 37.39
N GLY A 153 -17.14 -45.04 37.11
CA GLY A 153 -18.14 -44.14 37.73
C GLY A 153 -18.69 -43.00 36.88
N LEU A 154 -19.75 -43.27 36.11
CA LEU A 154 -20.84 -42.31 35.82
C LEU A 154 -21.80 -42.26 37.02
N PRO A 155 -22.53 -41.14 37.25
CA PRO A 155 -23.79 -40.83 36.56
C PRO A 155 -23.78 -39.42 35.95
N ALA A 156 -24.23 -39.18 34.72
CA ALA A 156 -25.62 -39.11 34.23
C ALA A 156 -26.45 -37.96 34.86
N ASP A 157 -26.85 -37.06 33.96
CA ASP A 157 -28.02 -36.18 34.00
C ASP A 157 -27.85 -34.73 34.51
N ALA A 158 -28.09 -33.77 33.61
CA ALA A 158 -28.88 -32.55 33.83
C ALA A 158 -28.74 -31.63 32.59
N THR A 159 -29.72 -31.75 31.71
CA THR A 159 -30.11 -30.74 30.70
C THR A 159 -30.44 -29.42 31.40
N GLY A 160 -30.02 -28.28 30.84
CA GLY A 160 -30.34 -26.97 31.42
C GLY A 160 -29.98 -25.83 30.50
N GLU A 161 -30.98 -25.36 29.78
CA GLU A 161 -30.97 -24.19 28.89
C GLU A 161 -30.59 -22.89 29.61
N GLY A 162 -30.06 -21.93 28.86
CA GLY A 162 -30.05 -20.52 29.27
C GLY A 162 -28.71 -19.83 29.09
N TYR A 163 -28.44 -19.31 27.89
CA TYR A 163 -27.50 -18.19 27.73
C TYR A 163 -27.95 -17.27 26.60
N GLU A 164 -28.69 -16.21 26.95
CA GLU A 164 -28.86 -15.02 26.12
C GLU A 164 -27.63 -14.11 26.28
N PRO A 165 -27.02 -13.63 25.18
CA PRO A 165 -25.98 -12.61 25.26
C PRO A 165 -26.59 -11.19 25.32
N PRO A 166 -26.11 -10.30 26.21
CA PRO A 166 -26.48 -8.90 26.19
C PRO A 166 -25.67 -8.10 25.14
N PHE A 167 -26.36 -7.09 24.61
CA PHE A 167 -25.98 -5.99 23.70
C PHE A 167 -24.50 -5.58 23.62
#